data_AF-N1U1K2-F1
#
_entry.id   AF-N1U1K2-F1
#
_cell.length_a   1.000
_cell.length_b   1.000
_cell.length_c   1.000
_cell.angle_alpha   90.00
_cell.angle_beta   90.00
_cell.angle_gamma   90.00
#
_symmetry.space_group_name_H-M   'P 1'
#
loop_
_entity.id
_entity.type
_entity.pdbx_description
1 polymer ?
#
loop_
_entity_poly.entity_id
_entity_poly.type
_entity_poly.pdbx_seq_one_letter_code
_entity_poly.pdbx_strand_id
1 'polypeptide(L)'
;MGHFRLGLLYKKTGEAYISAGSEFSMAWKNRKRFANSQEELEFYTEYIDYLNRKYETEGFKNQSVLSKSMEVIQEAFKLTGSDPELLINSALTYYYLYREKSKSDKTQASANRKRSDAYFEISEKLVKDTNKLNPSDYRTYLLACKLYLDKIGELTSETGQSGLGESEEVEILKNKFADSLEKYKTFKPASIPGDPYVLKSIN
;
A
#
# COMPACT_ATOMS: atom_id res chain seq x y z
N MET A 1 8.48 23.70 8.36
CA MET A 1 7.41 24.01 7.37
C MET A 1 6.02 24.12 8.01
N GLY A 2 5.38 25.31 8.02
CA GLY A 2 4.13 25.57 8.77
C GLY A 2 2.90 24.76 8.30
N HIS A 3 2.67 24.70 6.99
CA HIS A 3 1.56 23.91 6.41
C HIS A 3 1.66 22.42 6.76
N PHE A 4 2.86 21.84 6.73
CA PHE A 4 3.06 20.44 7.11
C PHE A 4 2.63 20.18 8.56
N ARG A 5 3.09 21.01 9.50
CA ARG A 5 2.74 20.86 10.92
C ARG A 5 1.25 21.03 11.17
N LEU A 6 0.58 21.93 10.44
CA LEU A 6 -0.87 22.11 10.53
C LEU A 6 -1.65 20.91 9.95
N GLY A 7 -1.18 20.35 8.84
CA GLY A 7 -1.73 19.12 8.26
C GLY A 7 -1.67 17.93 9.22
N LEU A 8 -0.53 17.75 9.92
CA LEU A 8 -0.38 16.72 10.96
C LEU A 8 -1.37 16.93 12.12
N LEU A 9 -1.56 18.18 12.54
CA LEU A 9 -2.51 18.51 13.61
C LEU A 9 -3.93 18.08 13.23
N TYR A 10 -4.42 18.49 12.04
CA TYR A 10 -5.75 18.12 11.56
C TYR A 10 -5.93 16.62 11.40
N LYS A 11 -4.91 15.91 10.89
CA LYS A 11 -4.91 14.45 10.81
C LYS A 11 -5.08 13.80 12.19
N LYS A 12 -4.41 14.32 13.22
CA LYS A 12 -4.46 13.81 14.59
C LYS A 12 -5.78 14.11 15.30
N THR A 13 -6.34 15.31 15.11
CA THR A 13 -7.59 15.72 15.76
C THR A 13 -8.83 15.13 15.08
N GLY A 14 -8.69 14.59 13.88
CA GLY A 14 -9.82 14.15 13.07
C GLY A 14 -10.65 15.30 12.52
N GLU A 15 -10.18 16.55 12.67
CA GLU A 15 -10.79 17.72 12.06
C GLU A 15 -10.71 17.62 10.53
N ALA A 16 -11.76 18.13 9.87
CA ALA A 16 -12.12 17.91 8.48
C ALA A 16 -10.98 17.34 7.62
N TYR A 17 -11.15 16.09 7.22
CA TYR A 17 -10.31 15.36 6.27
C TYR A 17 -9.84 16.20 5.05
N ILE A 18 -10.67 17.16 4.66
CA ILE A 18 -10.46 18.15 3.61
C ILE A 18 -9.38 19.19 4.01
N SER A 19 -9.41 19.70 5.24
CA SER A 19 -8.45 20.68 5.78
C SER A 19 -7.04 20.09 5.89
N ALA A 20 -6.90 18.84 6.34
CA ALA A 20 -5.60 18.16 6.28
C ALA A 20 -5.08 18.08 4.83
N GLY A 21 -5.98 17.78 3.88
CA GLY A 21 -5.65 17.68 2.46
C GLY A 21 -5.15 18.99 1.83
N SER A 22 -5.75 20.13 2.18
CA SER A 22 -5.28 21.43 1.69
C SER A 22 -3.87 21.75 2.22
N GLU A 23 -3.64 21.48 3.51
CA GLU A 23 -2.34 21.73 4.15
C GLU A 23 -1.23 20.86 3.57
N PHE A 24 -1.46 19.55 3.40
CA PHE A 24 -0.49 18.67 2.75
C PHE A 24 -0.23 19.09 1.28
N SER A 25 -1.26 19.51 0.56
CA SER A 25 -1.12 19.98 -0.82
C SER A 25 -0.31 21.28 -0.90
N MET A 26 -0.48 22.20 0.05
CA MET A 26 0.30 23.42 0.16
C MET A 26 1.76 23.15 0.54
N ALA A 27 1.99 22.22 1.48
CA ALA A 27 3.34 21.77 1.81
C ALA A 27 4.03 21.12 0.60
N TRP A 28 3.32 20.30 -0.18
CA TRP A 28 3.85 19.69 -1.41
C TRP A 28 4.31 20.73 -2.45
N LYS A 29 3.50 21.77 -2.67
CA LYS A 29 3.85 22.87 -3.58
C LYS A 29 5.11 23.61 -3.12
N ASN A 30 5.35 23.65 -1.82
CA ASN A 30 6.48 24.34 -1.19
C ASN A 30 7.62 23.39 -0.75
N ARG A 31 7.61 22.11 -1.15
CA ARG A 31 8.51 21.07 -0.60
C ARG A 31 10.01 21.40 -0.67
N LYS A 32 10.44 22.23 -1.60
CA LYS A 32 11.84 22.72 -1.66
C LYS A 32 12.25 23.60 -0.47
N ARG A 33 11.34 23.93 0.45
CA ARG A 33 11.56 24.80 1.62
C ARG A 33 11.67 24.02 2.94
N PHE A 34 11.71 22.69 2.93
CA PHE A 34 12.01 21.92 4.14
C PHE A 34 13.41 22.25 4.64
N ALA A 35 13.58 22.30 5.96
CA ALA A 35 14.83 22.76 6.57
C ALA A 35 15.96 21.74 6.42
N ASN A 36 15.61 20.45 6.32
CA ASN A 36 16.54 19.35 6.15
C ASN A 36 15.83 18.11 5.56
N SER A 37 16.62 17.13 5.10
CA SER A 37 16.12 15.91 4.47
C SER A 37 15.30 15.02 5.40
N GLN A 38 15.49 15.09 6.73
CA GLN A 38 14.69 14.31 7.67
C GLN A 38 13.27 14.88 7.79
N GLU A 39 13.11 16.20 7.90
CA GLU A 39 11.80 16.87 7.90
C GLU A 39 11.08 16.65 6.55
N GLU A 40 11.84 16.66 5.46
CA GLU A 40 11.32 16.37 4.12
C GLU A 40 10.83 14.92 3.99
N LEU A 41 11.60 13.95 4.48
CA LEU A 41 11.21 12.53 4.52
C LEU A 41 9.96 12.32 5.40
N GLU A 42 9.93 12.90 6.60
CA GLU A 42 8.77 12.87 7.50
C GLU A 42 7.51 13.35 6.77
N PHE A 43 7.63 14.46 6.02
CA PHE A 43 6.53 14.98 5.21
C PHE A 43 6.08 14.00 4.13
N TYR A 44 7.00 13.43 3.35
CA TYR A 44 6.62 12.51 2.28
C TYR A 44 5.92 11.27 2.82
N THR A 45 6.47 10.64 3.86
CA THR A 45 5.88 9.47 4.51
C THR A 45 4.46 9.77 5.01
N GLU A 46 4.29 10.88 5.72
CA GLU A 46 2.99 11.30 6.27
C GLU A 46 1.97 11.66 5.18
N TYR A 47 2.44 12.23 4.06
CA TYR A 47 1.57 12.57 2.95
C TYR A 47 1.12 11.32 2.17
N ILE A 48 2.00 10.33 1.99
CA ILE A 48 1.63 9.04 1.38
C ILE A 48 0.59 8.34 2.25
N ASP A 49 0.79 8.28 3.57
CA ASP A 49 -0.19 7.70 4.50
C ASP A 49 -1.55 8.42 4.41
N TYR A 50 -1.54 9.77 4.39
CA TYR A 50 -2.76 10.55 4.18
C TYR A 50 -3.45 10.20 2.85
N LEU A 51 -2.72 10.09 1.75
CA LEU A 51 -3.28 9.78 0.44
C LEU A 51 -3.83 8.34 0.39
N ASN A 52 -3.16 7.38 1.02
CA ASN A 52 -3.66 6.00 1.16
C ASN A 52 -4.99 5.99 1.92
N ARG A 53 -5.06 6.67 3.07
CA ARG A 53 -6.31 6.79 3.83
C ARG A 53 -7.39 7.51 3.03
N LYS A 54 -7.03 8.52 2.22
CA LYS A 54 -7.97 9.25 1.35
C LYS A 54 -8.64 8.30 0.38
N TYR A 55 -7.81 7.51 -0.27
CA TYR A 55 -8.24 6.57 -1.28
C TYR A 55 -9.20 5.52 -0.68
N GLU A 56 -8.91 4.99 0.51
CA GLU A 56 -9.82 4.09 1.24
C GLU A 56 -11.15 4.78 1.59
N THR A 57 -11.08 5.99 2.16
CA THR A 57 -12.26 6.70 2.67
C THR A 57 -13.19 7.14 1.53
N GLU A 58 -12.64 7.46 0.36
CA GLU A 58 -13.39 7.73 -0.87
C GLU A 58 -13.89 6.45 -1.57
N GLY A 59 -13.77 5.29 -0.92
CA GLY A 59 -14.29 4.01 -1.38
C GLY A 59 -13.54 3.42 -2.56
N PHE A 60 -12.24 3.70 -2.66
CA PHE A 60 -11.34 3.18 -3.71
C PHE A 60 -11.65 3.68 -5.13
N LYS A 61 -12.30 4.84 -5.27
CA LYS A 61 -12.78 5.33 -6.58
C LYS A 61 -11.92 6.41 -7.22
N ASN A 62 -10.92 6.92 -6.50
CA ASN A 62 -10.21 8.13 -6.93
C ASN A 62 -8.79 7.84 -7.46
N GLN A 63 -8.68 7.56 -8.75
CA GLN A 63 -7.39 7.33 -9.41
C GLN A 63 -6.44 8.53 -9.32
N SER A 64 -6.95 9.76 -9.22
CA SER A 64 -6.09 10.94 -9.08
C SER A 64 -5.30 10.93 -7.77
N VAL A 65 -5.84 10.34 -6.71
CA VAL A 65 -5.16 10.16 -5.41
C VAL A 65 -4.02 9.16 -5.54
N LEU A 66 -4.22 8.05 -6.26
CA LEU A 66 -3.15 7.07 -6.51
C LEU A 66 -2.04 7.64 -7.39
N SER A 67 -2.39 8.35 -8.47
CA SER A 67 -1.41 9.07 -9.30
C SER A 67 -0.59 10.04 -8.46
N LYS A 68 -1.26 10.78 -7.56
CA LYS A 68 -0.58 11.70 -6.66
C LYS A 68 0.36 10.98 -5.69
N SER A 69 -0.07 9.86 -5.14
CA SER A 69 0.72 9.03 -4.23
C SER A 69 2.01 8.55 -4.92
N MET A 70 1.93 8.11 -6.17
CA MET A 70 3.10 7.71 -6.95
C MET A 70 4.12 8.84 -7.13
N GLU A 71 3.67 10.07 -7.39
CA GLU A 71 4.58 11.23 -7.48
C GLU A 71 5.32 11.47 -6.15
N VAL A 72 4.60 11.39 -5.03
CA VAL A 72 5.19 11.60 -3.71
C VAL A 72 6.19 10.49 -3.37
N ILE A 73 5.84 9.24 -3.65
CA ILE A 73 6.71 8.06 -3.47
C ILE A 73 8.00 8.21 -4.29
N GLN A 74 7.92 8.66 -5.54
CA GLN A 74 9.10 8.85 -6.38
C GLN A 74 10.04 9.92 -5.82
N GLU A 75 9.53 11.02 -5.28
CA GLU A 75 10.37 12.03 -4.62
C GLU A 75 10.97 11.49 -3.31
N ALA A 76 10.19 10.73 -2.52
CA ALA A 76 10.65 10.15 -1.28
C ALA A 76 11.80 9.16 -1.48
N PHE A 77 11.71 8.28 -2.49
CA PHE A 77 12.77 7.32 -2.81
C PHE A 77 14.05 7.97 -3.35
N LYS A 78 14.04 9.25 -3.74
CA LYS A 78 15.28 10.00 -4.03
C LYS A 78 16.05 10.36 -2.75
N LEU A 79 15.37 10.43 -1.61
CA LEU A 79 16.00 10.69 -0.31
C LEU A 79 16.54 9.41 0.33
N THR A 80 15.73 8.35 0.37
CA THR A 80 16.13 7.08 0.98
C THR A 80 15.31 5.92 0.45
N GLY A 81 15.91 4.73 0.40
CA GLY A 81 15.26 3.45 0.07
C GLY A 81 15.08 2.52 1.25
N SER A 82 15.36 2.97 2.48
CA SER A 82 15.46 2.09 3.66
C SER A 82 14.70 2.60 4.88
N ASP A 83 13.71 3.47 4.69
CA ASP A 83 12.82 3.90 5.77
C ASP A 83 11.60 2.96 5.86
N PRO A 84 11.36 2.27 6.99
CA PRO A 84 10.28 1.28 7.09
C PRO A 84 8.88 1.86 6.86
N GLU A 85 8.60 3.09 7.32
CA GLU A 85 7.30 3.73 7.14
C GLU A 85 7.09 4.16 5.68
N LEU A 86 8.13 4.66 5.02
CA LEU A 86 8.08 4.92 3.58
C LEU A 86 7.80 3.64 2.80
N LEU A 87 8.49 2.55 3.13
CA LEU A 87 8.35 1.28 2.41
C LEU A 87 6.96 0.68 2.59
N ILE A 88 6.41 0.61 3.81
CA ILE A 88 5.07 0.06 4.06
C ILE A 88 3.97 0.91 3.40
N ASN A 89 4.06 2.24 3.51
CA ASN A 89 3.07 3.14 2.92
C ASN A 89 3.13 3.11 1.39
N SER A 90 4.33 3.02 0.81
CA SER A 90 4.51 2.82 -0.63
C SER A 90 3.97 1.47 -1.08
N ALA A 91 4.25 0.40 -0.34
CA ALA A 91 3.76 -0.94 -0.63
C ALA A 91 2.22 -0.98 -0.66
N LEU A 92 1.57 -0.28 0.27
CA LEU A 92 0.12 -0.14 0.33
C LEU A 92 -0.45 0.60 -0.89
N THR A 93 0.19 1.69 -1.33
CA THR A 93 -0.20 2.39 -2.56
C THR A 93 -0.08 1.46 -3.78
N TYR A 94 1.01 0.70 -3.90
CA TYR A 94 1.20 -0.25 -5.00
C TYR A 94 0.19 -1.40 -4.96
N TYR A 95 -0.20 -1.86 -3.77
CA TYR A 95 -1.29 -2.82 -3.61
C TYR A 95 -2.62 -2.25 -4.14
N TYR A 96 -2.94 -0.99 -3.86
CA TYR A 96 -4.13 -0.35 -4.43
C TYR A 96 -4.09 -0.23 -5.95
N LEU A 97 -2.95 0.15 -6.50
CA LEU A 97 -2.75 0.20 -7.96
C LEU A 97 -2.92 -1.19 -8.60
N TYR A 98 -2.40 -2.23 -7.96
CA TYR A 98 -2.61 -3.62 -8.34
C TYR A 98 -4.11 -3.95 -8.41
N ARG A 99 -4.85 -3.73 -7.32
CA ARG A 99 -6.30 -4.03 -7.27
C ARG A 99 -7.11 -3.29 -8.34
N GLU A 100 -6.79 -2.03 -8.60
CA GLU A 100 -7.48 -1.22 -9.62
C GLU A 100 -7.25 -1.75 -11.03
N LYS A 101 -6.04 -2.23 -11.33
CA LYS A 101 -5.71 -2.78 -12.66
C LYS A 101 -6.20 -4.20 -12.85
N SER A 102 -6.20 -5.01 -11.78
CA SER A 102 -6.75 -6.37 -11.77
C SER A 102 -8.26 -6.39 -12.12
N LYS A 103 -9.02 -5.37 -11.71
CA LYS A 103 -10.48 -5.25 -11.97
C LYS A 103 -10.88 -4.71 -13.35
N SER A 104 -9.94 -4.30 -14.20
CA SER A 104 -10.27 -3.53 -15.40
C SER A 104 -10.80 -4.38 -16.58
N ASP A 105 -11.86 -3.88 -17.23
CA ASP A 105 -12.62 -4.57 -18.28
C ASP A 105 -11.84 -4.93 -19.56
N LYS A 106 -12.42 -5.89 -20.30
CA LYS A 106 -11.88 -6.69 -21.42
C LYS A 106 -11.22 -5.91 -22.58
N THR A 107 -11.40 -4.60 -22.69
CA THR A 107 -10.93 -3.79 -23.83
C THR A 107 -9.44 -3.48 -23.81
N GLN A 108 -8.75 -3.59 -22.66
CA GLN A 108 -7.29 -3.42 -22.53
C GLN A 108 -6.64 -4.51 -21.64
N ALA A 109 -7.25 -5.68 -21.58
CA ALA A 109 -6.93 -6.74 -20.62
C ALA A 109 -5.43 -7.10 -20.57
N SER A 110 -4.72 -7.18 -21.70
CA SER A 110 -3.31 -7.59 -21.72
C SER A 110 -2.35 -6.54 -21.16
N ALA A 111 -2.54 -5.25 -21.48
CA ALA A 111 -1.70 -4.17 -20.99
C ALA A 111 -1.97 -3.86 -19.51
N ASN A 112 -3.23 -3.97 -19.08
CA ASN A 112 -3.59 -3.78 -17.68
C ASN A 112 -3.14 -4.95 -16.81
N ARG A 113 -3.17 -6.21 -17.29
CA ARG A 113 -2.58 -7.36 -16.59
C ARG A 113 -1.09 -7.17 -16.34
N LYS A 114 -0.30 -6.83 -17.37
CA LYS A 114 1.14 -6.55 -17.21
C LYS A 114 1.43 -5.46 -16.17
N ARG A 115 0.62 -4.39 -16.13
CA ARG A 115 0.74 -3.34 -15.12
C ARG A 115 0.33 -3.83 -13.73
N SER A 116 -0.74 -4.62 -13.65
CA SER A 116 -1.20 -5.27 -12.41
C SER A 116 -0.08 -6.12 -11.81
N ASP A 117 0.52 -7.00 -12.60
CA ASP A 117 1.62 -7.88 -12.18
C ASP A 117 2.84 -7.07 -11.72
N ALA A 118 3.23 -6.05 -12.48
CA ALA A 118 4.31 -5.16 -12.07
C ALA A 118 4.03 -4.46 -10.73
N TYR A 119 2.80 -4.00 -10.50
CA TYR A 119 2.43 -3.38 -9.22
C TYR A 119 2.38 -4.40 -8.07
N PHE A 120 1.95 -5.62 -8.33
CA PHE A 120 2.02 -6.72 -7.37
C PHE A 120 3.47 -7.01 -6.98
N GLU A 121 4.36 -7.18 -7.95
CA GLU A 121 5.79 -7.45 -7.71
C GLU A 121 6.46 -6.33 -6.91
N ILE A 122 6.17 -5.07 -7.25
CA ILE A 122 6.70 -3.91 -6.51
C ILE A 122 6.17 -3.91 -5.07
N SER A 123 4.87 -4.11 -4.87
CA SER A 123 4.27 -4.18 -3.53
C SER A 123 4.89 -5.32 -2.70
N GLU A 124 5.02 -6.52 -3.29
CA GLU A 124 5.61 -7.69 -2.62
C GLU A 124 7.08 -7.43 -2.24
N LYS A 125 7.86 -6.81 -3.14
CA LYS A 125 9.25 -6.45 -2.87
C LYS A 125 9.35 -5.47 -1.71
N LEU A 126 8.55 -4.41 -1.71
CA LEU A 126 8.56 -3.40 -0.64
C LEU A 126 8.14 -3.99 0.71
N VAL A 127 7.14 -4.89 0.72
CA VAL A 127 6.76 -5.67 1.91
C VAL A 127 7.94 -6.50 2.43
N LYS A 128 8.65 -7.22 1.55
CA LYS A 128 9.83 -8.03 1.93
C LYS A 128 10.95 -7.15 2.49
N ASP A 129 11.23 -6.02 1.87
CA ASP A 129 12.28 -5.11 2.33
C ASP A 129 11.91 -4.44 3.65
N THR A 130 10.64 -4.07 3.85
CA THR A 130 10.13 -3.59 5.15
C THR A 130 10.31 -4.66 6.22
N ASN A 131 9.96 -5.92 5.93
CA ASN A 131 10.07 -7.04 6.87
C ASN A 131 11.53 -7.28 7.30
N LYS A 132 12.50 -7.12 6.41
CA LYS A 132 13.94 -7.21 6.77
C LYS A 132 14.35 -6.13 7.78
N LEU A 133 13.78 -4.93 7.68
CA LEU A 133 14.12 -3.80 8.54
C LEU A 133 13.33 -3.82 9.85
N ASN A 134 12.08 -4.25 9.81
CA ASN A 134 11.19 -4.29 10.97
C ASN A 134 10.35 -5.58 10.97
N PRO A 135 10.93 -6.72 11.40
CA PRO A 135 10.29 -8.03 11.30
C PRO A 135 9.12 -8.23 12.26
N SER A 136 8.91 -7.33 13.21
CA SER A 136 7.81 -7.39 14.17
C SER A 136 6.64 -6.46 13.82
N ASP A 137 6.69 -5.77 12.68
CA ASP A 137 5.59 -4.93 12.24
C ASP A 137 4.43 -5.76 11.68
N TYR A 138 3.37 -5.89 12.47
CA TYR A 138 2.18 -6.64 12.07
C TYR A 138 1.50 -6.07 10.81
N ARG A 139 1.67 -4.77 10.51
CA ARG A 139 1.07 -4.13 9.32
C ARG A 139 1.66 -4.71 8.04
N THR A 140 2.95 -5.04 8.05
CA THR A 140 3.65 -5.66 6.91
C THR A 140 3.04 -7.01 6.58
N TYR A 141 2.78 -7.83 7.61
CA TYR A 141 2.17 -9.14 7.44
C TYR A 141 0.69 -9.05 7.04
N LEU A 142 -0.06 -8.08 7.59
CA LEU A 142 -1.43 -7.83 7.17
C LEU A 142 -1.51 -7.48 5.67
N LEU A 143 -0.61 -6.59 5.20
CA LEU A 143 -0.54 -6.22 3.80
C LEU A 143 -0.14 -7.41 2.92
N ALA A 144 0.84 -8.21 3.34
CA ALA A 144 1.25 -9.43 2.64
C ALA A 144 0.05 -10.40 2.48
N CYS A 145 -0.71 -10.63 3.55
CA CYS A 145 -1.91 -11.46 3.51
C CYS A 145 -2.92 -10.95 2.48
N LYS A 146 -3.22 -9.64 2.48
CA LYS A 146 -4.15 -9.03 1.53
C LYS A 146 -3.67 -9.18 0.08
N LEU A 147 -2.39 -8.93 -0.14
CA LEU A 147 -1.75 -9.03 -1.45
C LEU A 147 -1.82 -10.46 -2.01
N TYR A 148 -1.49 -11.47 -1.20
CA TYR A 148 -1.55 -12.87 -1.62
C TYR A 148 -2.97 -13.39 -1.81
N LEU A 149 -3.91 -12.99 -0.95
CA LEU A 149 -5.33 -13.35 -1.11
C LEU A 149 -5.92 -12.84 -2.43
N ASP A 150 -5.73 -11.55 -2.74
CA ASP A 150 -6.25 -10.98 -3.98
C ASP A 150 -5.56 -11.63 -5.20
N LYS A 151 -4.25 -11.91 -5.15
CA LYS A 151 -3.53 -12.57 -6.27
C LYS A 151 -3.95 -14.02 -6.49
N ILE A 152 -4.15 -14.78 -5.42
CA ILE A 152 -4.73 -16.14 -5.50
C ILE A 152 -6.11 -16.05 -6.17
N GLY A 153 -6.98 -15.14 -5.69
CA GLY A 153 -8.33 -14.96 -6.24
C GLY A 153 -8.34 -14.58 -7.73
N GLU A 154 -7.37 -13.75 -8.16
CA GLU A 154 -7.17 -13.41 -9.57
C GLU A 154 -6.82 -14.65 -10.41
N LEU A 155 -5.84 -15.44 -9.97
CA LEU A 155 -5.35 -16.64 -10.66
C LEU A 155 -6.38 -17.76 -10.71
N THR A 156 -7.22 -17.89 -9.67
CA THR A 156 -8.25 -18.95 -9.60
C THR A 156 -9.60 -18.56 -10.21
N SER A 157 -9.75 -17.32 -10.70
CA SER A 157 -11.01 -16.85 -11.30
C SER A 157 -11.29 -17.55 -12.64
N GLU A 158 -12.56 -17.70 -13.03
CA GLU A 158 -12.97 -18.32 -14.32
C GLU A 158 -12.41 -17.61 -15.57
N THR A 159 -11.88 -16.38 -15.41
CA THR A 159 -11.18 -15.60 -16.44
C THR A 159 -9.64 -15.75 -16.42
N GLY A 160 -9.10 -16.41 -15.40
CA GLY A 160 -7.72 -16.89 -15.32
C GLY A 160 -7.61 -18.18 -16.13
N GLN A 161 -6.89 -18.15 -17.24
CA GLN A 161 -6.76 -19.29 -18.14
C GLN A 161 -5.74 -20.27 -17.57
N SER A 162 -6.25 -21.39 -17.03
CA SER A 162 -5.52 -22.53 -16.48
C SER A 162 -4.28 -22.94 -17.30
N GLY A 163 -3.15 -22.34 -16.96
CA GLY A 163 -1.82 -22.81 -17.34
C GLY A 163 -1.29 -23.81 -16.30
N LEU A 164 -0.55 -24.85 -16.74
CA LEU A 164 0.08 -25.82 -15.84
C LEU A 164 0.97 -25.17 -14.75
N GLY A 165 1.55 -24.00 -15.02
CA GLY A 165 2.37 -23.23 -14.06
C GLY A 165 1.58 -22.39 -13.05
N GLU A 166 0.30 -22.08 -13.31
CA GLU A 166 -0.52 -21.27 -12.41
C GLU A 166 -0.92 -22.05 -11.15
N SER A 167 -1.08 -23.37 -11.26
CA SER A 167 -1.36 -24.24 -10.12
C SER A 167 -0.20 -24.28 -9.12
N GLU A 168 1.04 -24.30 -9.60
CA GLU A 168 2.23 -24.25 -8.75
C GLU A 168 2.41 -22.86 -8.12
N GLU A 169 2.17 -21.80 -8.88
CA GLU A 169 2.21 -20.43 -8.37
C GLU A 169 1.17 -20.19 -7.27
N VAL A 170 -0.07 -20.68 -7.45
CA VAL A 170 -1.12 -20.61 -6.43
C VAL A 170 -0.70 -21.33 -5.15
N GLU A 171 -0.08 -22.50 -5.25
CA GLU A 171 0.38 -23.25 -4.06
C GLU A 171 1.52 -22.51 -3.33
N ILE A 172 2.46 -21.90 -4.08
CA ILE A 172 3.51 -21.05 -3.51
C ILE A 172 2.88 -19.85 -2.78
N LEU A 173 1.88 -19.21 -3.37
CA LEU A 173 1.19 -18.06 -2.76
C LEU A 173 0.39 -18.47 -1.53
N LYS A 174 -0.24 -19.65 -1.50
CA LYS A 174 -0.93 -20.19 -0.33
C LYS A 174 0.03 -20.40 0.84
N ASN A 175 1.21 -20.96 0.59
CA ASN A 175 2.24 -21.13 1.61
C ASN A 175 2.73 -19.77 2.15
N LYS A 176 3.04 -18.82 1.27
CA LYS A 176 3.41 -17.45 1.67
C LYS A 176 2.31 -16.75 2.47
N PHE A 177 1.04 -16.96 2.10
CA PHE A 177 -0.11 -16.45 2.83
C PHE A 177 -0.18 -17.05 4.24
N ALA A 178 -0.06 -18.37 4.38
CA ALA A 178 -0.10 -19.05 5.66
C ALA A 178 0.99 -18.54 6.61
N ASP A 179 2.23 -18.43 6.11
CA ASP A 179 3.37 -17.88 6.86
C ASP A 179 3.11 -16.44 7.30
N SER A 180 2.57 -15.61 6.39
CA SER A 180 2.25 -14.21 6.69
C SER A 180 1.12 -14.11 7.71
N LEU A 181 0.12 -14.97 7.63
CA LEU A 181 -1.02 -14.99 8.53
C LEU A 181 -0.60 -15.40 9.95
N GLU A 182 0.28 -16.39 10.07
CA GLU A 182 0.84 -16.78 11.36
C GLU A 182 1.61 -15.61 12.00
N LYS A 183 2.49 -14.95 11.24
CA LYS A 183 3.24 -13.79 11.74
C LYS A 183 2.35 -12.61 12.08
N TYR A 184 1.32 -12.34 11.27
CA TYR A 184 0.30 -11.33 11.59
C TYR A 184 -0.36 -11.64 12.93
N LYS A 185 -0.81 -12.88 13.16
CA LYS A 185 -1.41 -13.28 14.44
C LYS A 185 -0.44 -13.13 15.63
N THR A 186 0.83 -13.46 15.42
CA THR A 186 1.88 -13.38 16.45
C THR A 186 2.22 -11.93 16.84
N PHE A 187 2.37 -11.04 15.85
CA PHE A 187 2.83 -9.66 16.11
C PHE A 187 1.69 -8.66 16.29
N LYS A 188 0.46 -8.96 15.86
CA LYS A 188 -0.68 -8.06 16.00
C LYS A 188 -0.99 -7.82 17.49
N PRO A 189 -1.00 -6.57 17.96
CA PRO A 189 -1.41 -6.25 19.32
C PRO A 189 -2.82 -6.76 19.65
N ALA A 190 -3.04 -7.18 20.89
CA ALA A 190 -4.36 -7.65 21.36
C ALA A 190 -5.43 -6.54 21.30
N SER A 191 -5.02 -5.27 21.42
CA SER A 191 -5.90 -4.10 21.35
C SER A 191 -6.45 -3.81 19.95
N ILE A 192 -5.84 -4.37 18.90
CA ILE A 192 -6.23 -4.12 17.51
C ILE A 192 -7.15 -5.26 17.05
N PRO A 193 -8.40 -4.98 16.64
CA PRO A 193 -9.28 -5.99 16.07
C PRO A 193 -8.63 -6.71 14.89
N GLY A 194 -8.90 -8.00 14.73
CA GLY A 194 -8.46 -8.75 13.56
C GLY A 194 -9.13 -8.21 12.30
N ASP A 195 -8.39 -8.16 11.19
CA ASP A 195 -8.95 -7.74 9.91
C ASP A 195 -9.80 -8.89 9.33
N PRO A 196 -11.14 -8.73 9.22
CA PRO A 196 -12.02 -9.80 8.78
C PRO A 196 -11.76 -10.24 7.34
N TYR A 197 -11.12 -9.40 6.52
CA TYR A 197 -10.81 -9.75 5.14
C TYR A 197 -9.77 -10.88 5.07
N VAL A 198 -8.74 -10.86 5.92
CA VAL A 198 -7.67 -11.89 5.92
C VAL A 198 -7.99 -13.10 6.79
N LEU A 199 -9.01 -12.99 7.66
CA LEU A 199 -9.47 -14.08 8.52
C LEU A 199 -10.53 -14.97 7.85
N LYS A 200 -10.96 -14.64 6.64
CA LYS A 200 -11.81 -15.54 5.84
C LYS A 200 -11.01 -16.77 5.44
N SER A 201 -11.63 -17.95 5.56
CA SER A 201 -11.06 -19.19 5.08
C SER A 201 -10.90 -19.14 3.57
N ILE A 202 -9.69 -19.41 3.08
CA ILE A 202 -9.44 -19.72 1.68
C ILE A 202 -9.99 -21.13 1.47
N ASN A 203 -11.23 -21.23 0.98
CA ASN A 203 -11.87 -22.50 0.62
C ASN A 203 -11.48 -22.88 -0.81
#